data_AF-A0A328AD16-F1
#
_entry.id   AF-A0A328AD16-F1
#
_cell.length_a   1.000
_cell.length_b   1.000
_cell.length_c   1.000
_cell.angle_alpha   90.00
_cell.angle_beta   90.00
_cell.angle_gamma   90.00
#
_symmetry.space_group_name_H-M   'P 1'
#
loop_
_entity.id
_entity.type
_entity.pdbx_description
1 polymer ?
#
loop_
_entity_poly.entity_id
_entity_poly.type
_entity_poly.pdbx_seq_one_letter_code
_entity_poly.pdbx_strand_id
1 'polypeptide(L)' 'MSDTNVVLHLKARFGTQTRVAEAAGIRPHTLSERKERNTLTHEQMRRILRAAPEMGVEISPADFFPEFAQEPAKPKRSRG' A
#
# COMPACT_ATOMS: atom_id res chain seq x y z
N MET A 1 15.86 -5.13 -7.56
CA MET A 1 14.41 -4.86 -7.60
C MET A 1 13.97 -4.75 -6.16
N SER A 2 13.48 -3.60 -5.69
CA SER A 2 12.91 -3.55 -4.34
C SER A 2 11.52 -4.14 -4.40
N ASP A 3 11.36 -5.37 -3.93
CA ASP A 3 10.07 -6.01 -3.68
C ASP A 3 9.35 -5.22 -2.58
N THR A 4 8.73 -4.11 -2.97
CA THR A 4 8.09 -3.22 -2.00
C THR A 4 6.79 -3.88 -1.58
N ASN A 5 6.78 -4.38 -0.36
CA ASN A 5 5.61 -5.05 0.19
C ASN A 5 4.48 -4.02 0.42
N VAL A 6 3.30 -4.26 -0.16
CA VAL A 6 2.14 -3.35 -0.08
C VAL A 6 1.72 -3.08 1.35
N VAL A 7 1.76 -4.08 2.23
CA VAL A 7 1.38 -3.91 3.64
C VAL A 7 2.40 -3.06 4.39
N LEU A 8 3.69 -3.18 4.07
CA LEU A 8 4.73 -2.31 4.63
C LEU A 8 4.60 -0.87 4.13
N HIS A 9 4.31 -0.68 2.84
CA HIS A 9 4.05 0.63 2.26
C HIS A 9 2.86 1.31 2.93
N LEU A 10 1.74 0.60 3.07
CA LEU A 10 0.56 1.11 3.77
C LEU A 10 0.85 1.37 5.26
N LYS A 11 1.61 0.50 5.92
CA LYS A 11 2.02 0.75 7.31
C LYS A 11 2.80 2.06 7.43
N ALA A 12 3.67 2.40 6.48
CA ALA A 12 4.39 3.67 6.48
C ALA A 12 3.44 4.88 6.35
N ARG A 13 2.39 4.76 5.54
CA ARG A 13 1.35 5.80 5.37
C ARG A 13 0.47 5.96 6.62
N PHE A 14 0.02 4.85 7.20
CA PHE A 14 -0.87 4.83 8.37
C PHE A 14 -0.13 4.93 9.71
N GLY A 15 1.21 4.85 9.71
CA GLY A 15 2.08 4.85 10.88
C GLY A 15 2.16 3.51 11.63
N THR A 16 1.04 2.80 11.77
CA THR A 16 1.00 1.52 12.51
C THR A 16 0.23 0.43 11.78
N GLN A 17 0.61 -0.83 12.06
CA GLN A 17 -0.05 -2.00 11.48
C GLN A 17 -1.51 -2.12 11.95
N THR A 18 -1.80 -1.75 13.20
CA THR A 18 -3.15 -1.75 13.76
C THR A 18 -4.08 -0.83 12.99
N ARG A 19 -3.62 0.37 12.63
CA ARG A 19 -4.43 1.34 11.86
C ARG A 19 -4.72 0.85 10.43
N VAL A 20 -3.76 0.18 9.78
CA VAL A 20 -4.00 -0.45 8.48
C VAL A 20 -5.04 -1.57 8.60
N ALA A 21 -4.97 -2.39 9.66
CA ALA A 21 -5.89 -3.49 9.87
C ALA A 21 -7.32 -3.00 10.13
N GLU A 22 -7.45 -1.93 10.93
CA GLU A 22 -8.70 -1.22 11.18
C GLU A 22 -9.31 -0.68 9.87
N ALA A 23 -8.52 0.05 9.07
CA ALA A 23 -8.96 0.56 7.77
C ALA A 23 -9.37 -0.55 6.79
N ALA A 24 -8.69 -1.71 6.84
CA ALA A 24 -9.02 -2.88 6.04
C ALA A 24 -10.22 -3.69 6.59
N GLY A 25 -10.70 -3.37 7.80
CA GLY A 25 -11.77 -4.10 8.47
C GLY A 25 -11.40 -5.54 8.83
N ILE A 26 -10.12 -5.80 9.13
CA ILE A 26 -9.61 -7.12 9.52
C ILE A 26 -8.87 -7.05 10.85
N ARG A 27 -8.60 -8.21 11.44
CA ARG A 27 -7.82 -8.29 12.67
C ARG A 27 -6.32 -8.10 12.37
N PRO A 28 -5.53 -7.50 13.30
CA PRO A 28 -4.10 -7.27 13.09
C PRO A 28 -3.29 -8.54 12.76
N HIS A 29 -3.66 -9.69 13.33
CA HIS A 29 -3.01 -10.98 13.02
C HIS A 29 -3.22 -11.37 11.54
N THR A 30 -4.43 -11.18 11.01
CA THR A 30 -4.76 -11.44 9.60
C THR A 30 -3.93 -10.54 8.69
N LEU A 31 -3.65 -9.31 9.11
CA LEU A 31 -2.79 -8.41 8.35
C LEU A 31 -1.31 -8.87 8.36
N SER A 32 -0.83 -9.51 9.43
CA SER A 32 0.51 -10.12 9.46
C SER A 32 0.65 -11.24 8.44
N GLU A 33 -0.34 -12.14 8.33
CA GLU A 33 -0.35 -13.20 7.31
C GLU A 33 -0.37 -12.62 5.88
N ARG A 34 -1.12 -11.52 5.69
CA ARG A 34 -1.19 -10.79 4.41
C ARG A 34 0.12 -10.12 4.05
N LYS A 35 0.84 -9.58 5.04
CA LYS A 35 2.19 -9.04 4.87
C LYS A 35 3.13 -10.12 4.36
N GLU A 36 3.13 -11.32 4.94
CA GLU A 36 3.99 -12.43 4.48
C GLU A 36 3.70 -12.82 3.02
N ARG A 37 2.44 -12.74 2.60
CA ARG A 37 2.02 -13.04 1.24
C ARG A 37 2.11 -11.86 0.27
N ASN A 38 2.41 -10.66 0.75
CA ASN A 38 2.36 -9.42 -0.02
C ASN A 38 1.03 -9.24 -0.80
N THR A 39 -0.12 -9.50 -0.18
CA THR A 39 -1.43 -9.39 -0.86
C THR A 39 -2.48 -8.65 -0.04
N LEU A 40 -3.40 -8.00 -0.74
CA LEU A 40 -4.68 -7.51 -0.21
C LEU A 40 -5.79 -7.92 -1.18
N THR A 41 -6.98 -8.20 -0.67
CA THR A 41 -8.13 -8.42 -1.53
C THR A 41 -8.67 -7.09 -2.06
N HIS A 42 -9.38 -7.09 -3.18
CA HIS A 42 -10.03 -5.89 -3.71
C HIS A 42 -11.02 -5.26 -2.72
N GLU A 43 -11.70 -6.09 -1.93
CA GLU A 43 -12.60 -5.60 -0.88
C GLU A 43 -11.82 -4.83 0.20
N GLN A 44 -10.69 -5.36 0.65
CA GLN A 44 -9.82 -4.70 1.63
C GLN A 44 -9.28 -3.38 1.08
N MET A 45 -8.79 -3.37 -0.17
CA MET A 45 -8.33 -2.13 -0.82
C MET A 45 -9.44 -1.08 -0.86
N ARG A 46 -10.67 -1.47 -1.23
CA ARG A 46 -11.83 -0.57 -1.28
C ARG A 46 -12.20 -0.04 0.11
N ARG A 47 -12.12 -0.87 1.16
CA ARG A 47 -12.34 -0.44 2.55
C ARG A 47 -11.27 0.55 3.00
N ILE A 48 -10.00 0.25 2.72
CA ILE A 48 -8.88 1.15 3.05
C ILE A 48 -9.08 2.51 2.40
N LEU A 49 -9.42 2.58 1.11
CA LEU A 49 -9.69 3.84 0.41
C LEU A 49 -10.82 4.67 1.03
N ARG A 50 -11.83 4.01 1.60
CA ARG A 50 -12.96 4.69 2.27
C ARG A 50 -12.59 5.18 3.67
N ALA A 51 -11.87 4.36 4.44
CA ALA A 51 -11.53 4.66 5.82
C ALA A 51 -10.32 5.60 5.97
N ALA A 52 -9.37 5.58 5.03
CA ALA A 52 -8.15 6.38 5.10
C ALA A 52 -8.40 7.87 5.39
N PRO A 53 -9.30 8.57 4.65
CA PRO A 53 -9.59 9.98 4.88
C PRO A 53 -10.16 10.26 6.29
N GLU A 54 -11.02 9.39 6.80
CA GLU A 54 -11.59 9.49 8.16
C GLU A 54 -10.51 9.35 9.24
N MET A 55 -9.43 8.63 8.92
CA MET A 55 -8.26 8.47 9.76
C MET A 55 -7.20 9.56 9.54
N GLY A 56 -7.46 10.56 8.68
CA GLY A 56 -6.49 11.60 8.32
C GLY A 56 -5.30 11.10 7.50
N VAL A 57 -5.46 9.99 6.77
CA VAL A 57 -4.42 9.40 5.93
C VAL A 57 -4.80 9.62 4.46
N GLU A 58 -3.91 10.26 3.70
CA GLU A 58 -4.06 10.38 2.25
C GLU A 58 -3.51 9.12 1.57
N ILE A 59 -4.40 8.41 0.87
CA ILE A 59 -4.12 7.17 0.14
C ILE A 59 -4.85 7.21 -1.19
N SER A 60 -4.19 6.73 -2.23
CA SER A 60 -4.73 6.61 -3.58
C SER A 60 -4.68 5.15 -4.05
N PRO A 61 -5.40 4.78 -5.12
CA PRO A 61 -5.28 3.46 -5.72
C PRO A 61 -3.84 3.08 -6.11
N ALA A 62 -2.98 4.06 -6.44
CA ALA A 62 -1.59 3.80 -6.79
C ALA A 62 -0.76 3.26 -5.62
N ASP A 63 -1.15 3.56 -4.38
CA ASP A 63 -0.44 3.07 -3.19
C ASP A 63 -0.59 1.55 -2.96
N PHE A 64 -1.53 0.89 -3.65
CA PHE A 64 -1.65 -0.57 -3.61
C PHE A 64 -0.69 -1.30 -4.54
N PHE A 65 -0.02 -0.56 -5.42
CA PHE A 65 0.92 -1.11 -6.41
C PHE A 65 2.26 -0.38 -6.33
N PRO A 66 2.97 -0.46 -5.19
CA PRO A 66 4.22 0.26 -4.98
C PRO A 66 5.33 -0.15 -5.97
N GLU A 67 5.24 -1.33 -6.57
CA GLU A 67 6.14 -1.78 -7.64
C GLU A 67 6.09 -0.90 -8.89
N PHE A 68 4.95 -0.26 -9.19
CA PHE A 68 4.82 0.67 -10.32
C PHE A 68 5.20 2.12 -9.96
N ALA A 69 5.43 2.42 -8.68
CA ALA A 69 5.88 3.75 -8.26
C ALA A 69 7.36 4.02 -8.62
N GLN A 70 8.12 3.00 -9.01
CA GLN A 70 9.52 3.12 -9.45
C GLN A 70 9.68 2.94 -10.97
N GLU A 71 9.19 3.90 -11.73
CA GLU A 71 9.90 4.30 -12.95
C GLU A 71 10.09 5.82 -12.94
N PRO A 72 11.21 6.36 -12.44
CA PRO A 72 11.71 7.56 -13.05
C PRO A 72 11.99 7.16 -14.50
N ALA A 73 11.13 7.60 -15.42
CA ALA A 73 11.41 7.59 -16.84
C ALA A 73 12.80 8.20 -17.00
N LYS A 74 13.84 7.36 -17.14
CA LYS A 74 15.17 7.85 -17.46
C LYS A 74 14.97 8.61 -18.77
N PRO A 75 15.22 9.94 -18.82
CA PRO A 75 15.21 10.60 -20.10
C PRO A 75 16.22 9.86 -20.95
N LYS A 76 15.76 9.24 -22.04
CA LYS A 76 16.65 8.75 -23.09
C LYS A 76 17.42 9.98 -23.57
N ARG A 77 18.59 10.23 -22.97
CA ARG A 77 19.55 11.16 -23.53
C ARG A 77 19.88 10.64 -24.93
N SER A 78 19.57 11.49 -25.88
CA SER A 78 19.98 11.48 -27.28
C SER A 78 21.38 10.88 -27.50
N ARG A 79 21.46 9.99 -28.48
CA ARG A 79 22.58 9.92 -29.43
C ARG A 79 21.91 10.15 -30.79
N GLY A 80 22.20 11.21 -31.52
CA GLY A 80 23.55 11.61 -31.94
C GLY A 80 23.59 11.28 -33.42
#